data_AF-A0A7C3LNA0-F1
#
_entry.id   AF-A0A7C3LNA0-F1
#
_cell.length_a   1.000
_cell.length_b   1.000
_cell.length_c   1.000
_cell.angle_alpha   90.00
_cell.angle_beta   90.00
_cell.angle_gamma   90.00
#
_symmetry.space_group_name_H-M   'P 1'
#
loop_
_entity.id
_entity.type
_entity.pdbx_description
1 polymer ?
#
loop_
_entity_poly.entity_id
_entity_poly.type
_entity_poly.pdbx_seq_one_letter_code
_entity_poly.pdbx_strand_id
1 'polypeptide(L)' 'MGRKVHPIGMRLGINQPWHGRWFAEGSTYRQQLHQDFAIRNLLIGNISKGG' A
#
# COMPACT_ATOMS: atom_id res chain seq x y z
N MET A 1 26.44 13.81 4.73
CA MET A 1 25.49 12.86 5.38
C MET A 1 24.41 12.49 4.38
N GLY A 2 24.42 11.26 3.87
CA GLY A 2 23.56 10.84 2.75
C GLY A 2 22.11 10.54 3.17
N ARG A 3 21.15 10.94 2.33
CA ARG A 3 19.74 10.58 2.48
C ARG A 3 19.59 9.06 2.34
N LYS A 4 19.04 8.39 3.36
CA LYS A 4 18.77 6.93 3.33
C LYS A 4 17.46 6.65 2.60
N VAL A 5 17.47 5.63 1.75
CA VAL A 5 16.29 5.14 1.01
C VAL A 5 15.38 4.35 1.96
N HIS A 6 14.06 4.39 1.71
CA HIS A 6 13.10 3.60 2.48
C HIS A 6 13.33 2.09 2.26
N PRO A 7 13.61 1.31 3.31
CA PRO A 7 14.08 -0.08 3.18
C PRO A 7 13.03 -1.03 2.62
N ILE A 8 11.74 -0.77 2.84
CA ILE A 8 10.65 -1.60 2.29
C ILE A 8 10.58 -1.41 0.77
N GLY A 9 10.61 -0.15 0.32
CA GLY A 9 10.53 0.17 -1.11
C GLY A 9 11.71 -0.40 -1.88
N MET A 10 12.92 -0.30 -1.31
CA MET A 10 14.14 -0.88 -1.88
C MET A 10 14.08 -2.41 -2.02
N ARG A 11 13.23 -3.08 -1.24
CA ARG A 11 13.12 -4.54 -1.16
C ARG A 11 11.90 -5.13 -1.87
N LEU A 12 11.03 -4.28 -2.41
CA LEU A 12 9.86 -4.71 -3.17
C LEU A 12 10.29 -5.57 -4.36
N GLY A 13 9.72 -6.77 -4.47
CA GLY A 13 10.03 -7.71 -5.55
C GLY A 13 11.30 -8.53 -5.36
N ILE A 14 12.11 -8.27 -4.33
CA ILE A 14 13.29 -9.10 -3.97
C ILE A 14 12.91 -10.07 -2.85
N ASN A 15 12.66 -9.53 -1.66
CA ASN A 15 12.28 -10.30 -0.48
C ASN A 15 11.03 -9.74 0.23
N GLN A 16 10.44 -8.65 -0.26
CA GLN A 16 9.15 -8.14 0.20
C GLN A 16 8.12 -8.13 -0.94
N PRO A 17 6.94 -8.73 -0.75
CA PRO A 17 5.86 -8.69 -1.74
C PRO A 17 5.09 -7.36 -1.69
N TRP A 18 4.29 -7.12 -2.74
CA TRP A 18 3.32 -6.02 -2.75
C TRP A 18 2.19 -6.29 -1.77
N HIS A 19 1.82 -5.28 -0.98
CA HIS A 19 0.66 -5.35 -0.07
C HIS A 19 -0.68 -5.35 -0.82
N GLY A 20 -0.75 -4.73 -2.01
CA GLY A 20 -1.92 -4.78 -2.90
C GLY A 20 -1.53 -5.46 -4.20
N ARG A 21 -2.18 -6.59 -4.52
CA ARG A 21 -1.93 -7.38 -5.73
C ARG A 21 -3.18 -7.38 -6.60
N TRP A 22 -3.28 -6.39 -7.48
CA TRP A 22 -4.37 -6.25 -8.45
C TRP A 22 -3.85 -5.47 -9.66
N PHE A 23 -4.58 -5.54 -10.78
CA PHE A 23 -4.23 -4.87 -12.02
C PHE A 23 -5.45 -4.08 -12.54
N ALA A 24 -5.21 -2.86 -13.00
CA ALA A 24 -6.21 -2.06 -13.68
C ALA A 24 -5.53 -1.03 -14.59
N GLU A 25 -6.26 -0.59 -15.60
CA GLU A 25 -5.75 0.31 -16.63
C GLU A 25 -6.45 1.68 -16.57
N GLY A 26 -5.76 2.72 -17.06
CA GLY A 26 -6.34 4.03 -17.31
C GLY A 26 -7.01 4.69 -16.09
N SER A 27 -8.25 5.13 -16.28
CA SER A 27 -9.05 5.81 -15.24
C SER A 27 -9.43 4.88 -14.09
N THR A 28 -9.59 3.59 -14.36
CA THR A 28 -9.97 2.56 -13.38
C THR A 28 -8.89 2.38 -12.33
N TYR A 29 -7.61 2.41 -12.71
CA TYR A 29 -6.48 2.34 -11.78
C TYR A 29 -6.57 3.43 -10.70
N ARG A 30 -6.81 4.68 -11.11
CA ARG A 30 -6.91 5.82 -10.19
C ARG A 30 -8.07 5.64 -9.21
N GLN A 31 -9.25 5.23 -9.71
CA GLN A 31 -10.43 5.02 -8.87
C GLN A 31 -10.19 3.91 -7.84
N GLN A 32 -9.67 2.77 -8.28
CA GLN A 32 -9.37 1.64 -7.40
C GLN A 32 -8.30 1.98 -6.36
N LEU A 33 -7.27 2.75 -6.72
CA LEU A 33 -6.25 3.21 -5.78
C LEU A 33 -6.85 4.08 -4.67
N HIS A 34 -7.73 5.02 -5.00
CA HIS A 34 -8.41 5.85 -3.99
C HIS A 34 -9.33 5.03 -3.09
N GLN A 35 -10.04 4.04 -3.66
CA GLN A 35 -10.87 3.13 -2.88
C GLN A 35 -10.03 2.28 -1.93
N ASP A 36 -8.88 1.76 -2.36
CA ASP A 36 -7.97 0.98 -1.53
C ASP A 36 -7.45 1.81 -0.34
N PHE A 37 -7.08 3.08 -0.55
CA PHE A 37 -6.72 3.97 0.56
C PHE A 37 -7.88 4.18 1.55
N ALA A 38 -9.10 4.40 1.05
CA ALA A 38 -10.28 4.59 1.91
C ALA A 38 -10.55 3.33 2.76
N ILE A 39 -10.53 2.15 2.14
CA ILE A 39 -10.72 0.87 2.84
C ILE A 39 -9.66 0.66 3.91
N ARG A 40 -8.37 0.87 3.60
CA ARG A 40 -7.27 0.73 4.57
C ARG A 40 -7.42 1.69 5.74
N ASN A 41 -7.78 2.94 5.47
CA ASN A 41 -8.00 3.93 6.53
C ASN A 41 -9.16 3.54 7.45
N LEU A 42 -10.26 3.03 6.89
CA LEU A 42 -11.39 2.52 7.66
C LEU A 42 -10.99 1.32 8.52
N LEU A 43 -10.23 0.37 7.97
CA LEU A 43 -9.79 -0.81 8.72
C LEU A 43 -8.80 -0.43 9.84
N ILE A 44 -7.80 0.41 9.55
CA ILE A 44 -6.81 0.83 10.56
C ILE A 44 -7.48 1.65 11.68
N GLY A 45 -8.43 2.54 11.33
CA GLY A 45 -9.17 3.33 12.32
C GLY A 45 -10.07 2.49 13.23
N ASN A 46 -10.70 1.43 12.69
CA ASN A 46 -11.65 0.60 13.42
C ASN A 46 -10.99 -0.57 14.20
N ILE A 47 -9.84 -1.09 13.77
CA ILE A 47 -9.20 -2.30 14.35
C ILE A 47 -8.26 -1.96 15.51
N SER A 48 -8.35 -0.77 16.12
CA SER A 48 -7.52 -0.35 17.27
C SER A 48 -7.63 -1.24 18.53
N LYS A 49 -8.43 -2.32 18.51
CA LYS A 49 -8.63 -3.26 19.63
C LYS A 49 -8.12 -4.69 19.39
N GLY A 50 -7.54 -5.00 18.23
CA GLY A 50 -7.04 -6.34 17.93
C GLY A 50 -5.59 -6.30 17.51
N GLY A 51 -4.69 -6.41 18.49
CA GLY A 51 -3.26 -6.66 18.26
C GLY A 51 -3.00 -8.11 17.90
#